data_AF-J2B2B3-F1
#
_entry.id   AF-J2B2B3-F1
#
_cell.length_a   1.000
_cell.length_b   1.000
_cell.length_c   1.000
_cell.angle_alpha   90.00
_cell.angle_beta   90.00
_cell.angle_gamma   90.00
#
_symmetry.space_group_name_H-M   'P 1'
#
loop_
_entity.id
_entity.type
_entity.pdbx_description
1 polymer ?
#
loop_
_entity_poly.entity_id
_entity_poly.type
_entity_poly.pdbx_seq_one_letter_code
_entity_poly.pdbx_strand_id
1 'polypeptide(L)'
;MGRTIKREADLLITDEKEPVKHRLRERGAAERPVELDNFLNLLARAMLHPSASTMASFVAGKVFQKLERTGTLRDKRLHDTGIPSGLEAALQNAIAARDIYAEVAQSVWRLAESLVWIRGRSGPFASLNFEKAHAHSVIVGPGGLEDRADIRVGLTYMEPYSRFPDHVQRFSRAFLLLSPCELSIAGESWISTGIGGVFAAEAGQSFAMRCTTTPLLAVWCHVEEIGR
;
A
#
# COMPACT_ATOMS: atom_id res chain seq x y z
N MET A 1 27.38 -11.17 -0.20
CA MET A 1 26.49 -11.50 0.93
C MET A 1 25.72 -10.24 1.29
N GLY A 2 24.53 -10.06 0.72
CA GLY A 2 23.75 -8.81 0.89
C GLY A 2 23.32 -8.64 2.34
N ARG A 3 23.63 -7.48 2.93
CA ARG A 3 23.23 -7.17 4.30
C ARG A 3 21.70 -7.09 4.35
N THR A 4 21.07 -7.99 5.10
CA THR A 4 19.61 -7.97 5.28
C THR A 4 19.20 -6.63 5.91
N ILE A 5 18.33 -5.90 5.20
CA ILE A 5 17.77 -4.64 5.69
C ILE A 5 16.87 -4.96 6.87
N LYS A 6 17.05 -4.21 7.96
CA LYS A 6 16.25 -4.39 9.18
C LYS A 6 14.79 -4.01 8.92
N ARG A 7 13.86 -4.69 9.58
CA ARG A 7 12.41 -4.49 9.39
C ARG A 7 12.00 -3.06 9.72
N GLU A 8 12.57 -2.50 10.78
CA GLU A 8 12.29 -1.15 11.24
C GLU A 8 12.78 -0.04 10.30
N ALA A 9 13.64 -0.37 9.32
CA ALA A 9 14.12 0.59 8.33
C ALA A 9 13.07 0.88 7.23
N ASP A 10 12.06 0.02 7.08
CA ASP A 10 10.95 0.20 6.15
C ASP A 10 9.72 0.68 6.92
N LEU A 11 9.36 1.95 6.74
CA LEU A 11 8.35 2.61 7.57
C LEU A 11 6.89 2.23 7.22
N LEU A 12 6.67 1.48 6.13
CA LEU A 12 5.37 0.88 5.82
C LEU A 12 5.20 -0.52 6.43
N ILE A 13 6.22 -1.02 7.13
CA ILE A 13 6.17 -2.27 7.90
C ILE A 13 6.20 -1.92 9.39
N THR A 14 5.07 -2.12 10.06
CA THR A 14 4.88 -1.67 11.45
C THR A 14 4.94 -2.77 12.49
N ASP A 15 4.90 -4.04 12.08
CA ASP A 15 5.15 -5.16 12.97
C ASP A 15 6.63 -5.28 13.36
N GLU A 16 6.87 -5.44 14.66
CA GLU A 16 8.21 -5.57 15.26
C GLU A 16 8.90 -6.90 14.93
N LYS A 17 8.11 -7.95 14.66
CA LYS A 17 8.59 -9.31 14.45
C LYS A 17 8.09 -9.85 13.11
N GLU A 18 8.80 -10.85 12.59
CA GLU A 18 8.34 -11.56 11.41
C GLU A 18 6.94 -12.16 11.63
N PRO A 19 6.02 -12.01 10.67
CA PRO A 19 4.67 -12.52 10.81
C PRO A 19 4.67 -14.05 10.87
N VAL A 20 3.82 -14.60 11.72
CA VAL A 20 3.67 -16.05 11.86
C VAL A 20 3.08 -16.63 10.58
N LYS A 21 3.76 -17.62 9.99
CA LYS A 21 3.30 -18.27 8.77
C LYS A 21 2.15 -19.23 9.09
N HIS A 22 0.96 -18.90 8.58
CA HIS A 22 -0.20 -19.78 8.63
C HIS A 22 -0.35 -20.55 7.31
N ARG A 23 -0.99 -21.72 7.37
CA ARG A 23 -1.32 -22.50 6.16
C ARG A 23 -2.37 -21.72 5.36
N LEU A 24 -2.03 -21.34 4.13
CA LEU A 24 -2.99 -20.76 3.19
C LEU A 24 -3.95 -21.84 2.68
N ARG A 25 -5.22 -21.47 2.55
CA ARG A 25 -6.26 -22.30 1.96
C ARG A 25 -6.01 -22.45 0.45
N GLU A 26 -6.42 -23.59 -0.09
CA GLU A 26 -6.31 -23.84 -1.53
C GLU A 26 -7.23 -22.90 -2.32
N ARG A 27 -6.96 -22.77 -3.62
CA ARG A 27 -7.75 -21.95 -4.51
C ARG A 27 -9.21 -22.42 -4.50
N GLY A 28 -10.14 -21.51 -4.25
CA GLY A 28 -11.58 -21.81 -4.15
C GLY A 28 -12.03 -22.45 -2.83
N ALA A 29 -11.13 -22.72 -1.87
CA ALA A 29 -11.49 -23.30 -0.57
C ALA A 29 -12.05 -22.27 0.44
N ALA A 30 -11.96 -20.97 0.12
CA ALA A 30 -12.61 -19.90 0.86
C ALA A 30 -12.95 -18.74 -0.07
N GLU A 31 -14.18 -18.25 0.03
CA GLU A 31 -14.68 -17.12 -0.73
C GLU A 31 -14.37 -15.82 0.03
N ARG A 32 -13.70 -14.88 -0.65
CA ARG A 32 -13.46 -13.55 -0.10
C ARG A 32 -14.78 -12.77 -0.06
N PRO A 33 -14.98 -11.85 0.90
CA PRO A 33 -16.06 -10.88 0.81
C PRO A 33 -16.02 -10.15 -0.53
N VAL A 34 -17.21 -9.89 -1.10
CA VAL A 34 -17.36 -9.31 -2.46
C VAL A 34 -16.60 -7.99 -2.60
N GLU A 35 -16.58 -7.17 -1.56
CA GLU A 35 -15.88 -5.88 -1.53
C GLU A 35 -14.36 -6.06 -1.62
N LEU A 36 -13.81 -7.05 -0.93
CA LEU A 36 -12.38 -7.36 -0.96
C LEU A 36 -11.98 -7.94 -2.31
N ASP A 37 -12.76 -8.89 -2.84
CA ASP A 37 -12.45 -9.50 -4.13
C ASP A 37 -12.52 -8.48 -5.28
N ASN A 38 -13.56 -7.63 -5.29
CA ASN A 38 -13.68 -6.55 -6.26
C ASN A 38 -12.50 -5.58 -6.20
N PHE A 39 -12.07 -5.18 -5.00
CA PHE A 39 -10.89 -4.34 -4.83
C PHE A 39 -9.64 -4.99 -5.41
N LEU A 40 -9.38 -6.26 -5.11
CA LEU A 40 -8.20 -6.97 -5.61
C LEU A 40 -8.21 -7.14 -7.13
N ASN A 41 -9.37 -7.42 -7.73
CA ASN A 41 -9.53 -7.52 -9.18
C ASN A 41 -9.27 -6.18 -9.88
N LEU A 42 -9.80 -5.08 -9.33
CA LEU A 42 -9.57 -3.74 -9.86
C LEU A 42 -8.10 -3.32 -9.70
N LEU A 43 -7.49 -3.61 -8.55
CA LEU A 43 -6.09 -3.32 -8.31
C LEU A 43 -5.17 -4.10 -9.26
N ALA A 44 -5.47 -5.37 -9.53
CA ALA A 44 -4.73 -6.18 -10.50
C ALA A 44 -4.78 -5.58 -11.90
N ARG A 45 -5.99 -5.23 -12.37
CA ARG A 45 -6.18 -4.58 -13.66
C ARG A 45 -5.44 -3.24 -13.77
N ALA A 46 -5.40 -2.45 -12.70
CA ALA A 46 -4.70 -1.17 -12.68
C ALA A 46 -3.17 -1.34 -12.65
N MET A 47 -2.64 -2.19 -11.79
CA MET A 47 -1.20 -2.40 -11.61
C MET A 47 -0.55 -3.22 -12.74
N LEU A 48 -1.32 -4.03 -13.46
CA LEU A 48 -0.86 -4.83 -14.59
C LEU A 48 -1.24 -4.21 -15.95
N HIS A 49 -1.71 -2.95 -15.95
CA HIS A 49 -2.02 -2.23 -17.17
C HIS A 49 -0.76 -2.06 -18.03
N PRO A 50 -0.83 -2.10 -19.38
CA PRO A 50 0.35 -1.98 -20.24
C PRO A 50 1.17 -0.69 -20.07
N SER A 51 0.60 0.36 -19.47
CA SER A 51 1.30 1.61 -19.15
C SER A 51 2.08 1.57 -17.84
N ALA A 52 1.93 0.53 -17.02
CA ALA A 52 2.68 0.37 -15.79
C ALA A 52 4.15 0.03 -16.08
N SER A 53 5.06 0.50 -15.22
CA SER A 53 6.48 0.15 -15.36
C SER A 53 6.68 -1.37 -15.26
N THR A 54 7.60 -1.93 -16.05
CA THR A 54 7.87 -3.38 -16.08
C THR A 54 8.17 -3.95 -14.70
N MET A 55 8.95 -3.23 -13.89
CA MET A 55 9.29 -3.67 -12.54
C MET A 55 8.07 -3.68 -11.61
N ALA A 56 7.21 -2.65 -11.68
CA ALA A 56 5.98 -2.62 -10.90
C ALA A 56 5.03 -3.76 -11.28
N SER A 57 4.81 -3.98 -12.58
CA SER A 57 3.99 -5.08 -13.08
C SER A 57 4.54 -6.44 -12.64
N PHE A 58 5.86 -6.61 -12.63
CA PHE A 58 6.52 -7.84 -12.16
C PHE A 58 6.31 -8.07 -10.65
N VAL A 59 6.52 -7.05 -9.82
CA VAL A 59 6.31 -7.14 -8.36
C VAL A 59 4.83 -7.41 -8.05
N ALA A 60 3.92 -6.63 -8.65
CA ALA A 60 2.48 -6.79 -8.49
C ALA A 60 2.01 -8.17 -8.97
N GLY A 61 2.50 -8.65 -10.12
CA GLY A 61 2.15 -9.96 -10.67
C GLY A 61 2.46 -11.12 -9.70
N LYS A 62 3.59 -11.06 -8.99
CA LYS A 62 3.91 -12.05 -7.95
C LYS A 62 2.93 -12.01 -6.78
N VAL A 63 2.48 -10.82 -6.38
CA VAL A 63 1.46 -10.67 -5.33
C VAL A 63 0.13 -11.26 -5.78
N PHE A 64 -0.34 -10.91 -6.98
CA PHE A 64 -1.61 -11.42 -7.51
C PHE A 64 -1.59 -12.93 -7.78
N GLN A 65 -0.46 -13.48 -8.19
CA GLN A 65 -0.28 -14.93 -8.26
C GLN A 65 -0.46 -15.59 -6.88
N LYS A 66 0.12 -15.02 -5.82
CA LYS A 66 -0.04 -15.53 -4.44
C LYS A 66 -1.46 -15.34 -3.92
N LEU A 67 -2.20 -14.33 -4.39
CA LEU A 67 -3.60 -14.10 -4.04
C LEU A 67 -4.57 -15.14 -4.61
N GLU A 68 -4.14 -16.03 -5.51
CA GLU A 68 -4.94 -17.20 -5.92
C GLU A 68 -5.25 -18.14 -4.76
N ARG A 69 -4.43 -18.11 -3.70
CA ARG A 69 -4.68 -18.79 -2.43
C ARG A 69 -5.19 -17.79 -1.42
N THR A 70 -6.06 -18.23 -0.51
CA THR A 70 -6.70 -17.37 0.50
C THR A 70 -6.08 -17.59 1.87
N GLY A 71 -5.79 -16.50 2.57
CA GLY A 71 -5.42 -16.48 3.99
C GLY A 71 -6.61 -16.71 4.93
N THR A 72 -6.48 -16.24 6.17
CA THR A 72 -7.56 -16.27 7.16
C THR A 72 -8.38 -14.99 7.04
N LEU A 73 -9.66 -15.12 6.67
CA LEU A 73 -10.57 -13.97 6.58
C LEU A 73 -11.02 -13.52 7.97
N ARG A 74 -11.08 -12.20 8.17
CA ARG A 74 -11.54 -11.59 9.42
C ARG A 74 -12.86 -10.86 9.18
N ASP A 75 -13.89 -11.21 9.95
CA ASP A 75 -15.22 -10.60 9.88
C ASP A 75 -15.35 -9.27 10.65
N LYS A 76 -14.32 -8.87 11.41
CA LYS A 76 -14.46 -7.77 12.37
C LYS A 76 -14.36 -6.40 11.70
N ARG A 77 -15.49 -5.67 11.68
CA ARG A 77 -15.47 -4.21 11.82
C ARG A 77 -14.77 -3.89 13.14
N LEU A 78 -13.60 -3.30 13.07
CA LEU A 78 -12.88 -2.90 14.27
C LEU A 78 -13.55 -1.65 14.84
N HIS A 79 -13.83 -1.66 16.14
CA HIS A 79 -14.27 -0.46 16.85
C HIS A 79 -13.08 0.50 16.96
N ASP A 80 -13.28 1.77 16.57
CA ASP A 80 -12.25 2.81 16.42
C ASP A 80 -11.11 2.43 15.47
N THR A 81 -11.36 2.57 14.17
CA THR A 81 -10.40 2.28 13.11
C THR A 81 -9.29 3.33 13.00
N GLY A 82 -9.40 4.49 13.65
CA GLY A 82 -8.45 5.59 13.51
C GLY A 82 -8.40 6.22 12.12
N ILE A 83 -9.50 6.13 11.34
CA ILE A 83 -9.61 6.69 9.98
C ILE A 83 -9.11 8.14 9.96
N PRO A 84 -8.21 8.50 9.02
CA PRO A 84 -7.77 9.88 8.85
C PRO A 84 -8.93 10.78 8.44
N SER A 85 -9.08 11.93 9.09
CA SER A 85 -10.15 12.89 8.83
C SER A 85 -10.20 13.36 7.38
N GLY A 86 -9.05 13.53 6.72
CA GLY A 86 -9.01 13.94 5.32
C GLY A 86 -9.07 12.80 4.30
N LEU A 87 -9.27 11.54 4.73
CA LEU A 87 -9.38 10.40 3.82
C LEU A 87 -10.56 10.54 2.86
N GLU A 88 -11.71 11.00 3.37
CA GLU A 88 -12.93 11.19 2.57
C GLU A 88 -12.67 12.12 1.38
N ALA A 89 -12.06 13.29 1.65
CA ALA A 89 -11.71 14.25 0.61
C ALA A 89 -10.69 13.69 -0.40
N ALA A 90 -9.70 12.91 0.06
CA ALA A 90 -8.74 12.27 -0.84
C ALA A 90 -9.41 11.25 -1.77
N LEU A 91 -10.34 10.45 -1.23
CA LEU A 91 -11.11 9.51 -2.03
C LEU A 91 -12.04 10.22 -3.00
N GLN A 92 -12.74 11.29 -2.59
CA GLN A 92 -13.59 12.08 -3.48
C GLN A 92 -12.78 12.62 -4.69
N ASN A 93 -11.58 13.13 -4.45
CA ASN A 93 -10.69 13.60 -5.51
C ASN A 93 -10.29 12.47 -6.47
N ALA A 94 -9.97 11.29 -5.93
CA ALA A 94 -9.62 10.11 -6.74
C ALA A 94 -10.83 9.57 -7.53
N ILE A 95 -12.02 9.61 -6.96
CA ILE A 95 -13.28 9.20 -7.59
C ILE A 95 -13.70 10.17 -8.70
N ALA A 96 -13.37 11.47 -8.56
CA ALA A 96 -13.59 12.46 -9.60
C ALA A 96 -12.67 12.26 -10.82
N ALA A 97 -11.61 11.46 -10.70
CA ALA A 97 -10.88 10.97 -11.86
C ALA A 97 -11.80 10.06 -12.72
N ARG A 98 -11.43 9.83 -13.97
CA ARG A 98 -12.15 8.89 -14.84
C ARG A 98 -11.48 7.52 -14.81
N ASP A 99 -12.13 6.54 -15.42
CA ASP A 99 -11.60 5.20 -15.68
C ASP A 99 -11.38 4.34 -14.41
N ILE A 100 -10.56 3.30 -14.54
CA ILE A 100 -10.38 2.25 -13.53
C ILE A 100 -9.91 2.76 -12.17
N TYR A 101 -9.22 3.91 -12.12
CA TYR A 101 -8.71 4.47 -10.86
C TYR A 101 -9.84 5.00 -9.96
N ALA A 102 -10.92 5.51 -10.56
CA ALA A 102 -12.11 5.88 -9.83
C ALA A 102 -12.79 4.65 -9.22
N GLU A 103 -12.86 3.54 -9.95
CA GLU A 103 -13.40 2.26 -9.45
C GLU A 103 -12.56 1.69 -8.30
N VAL A 104 -11.23 1.78 -8.40
CA VAL A 104 -10.30 1.42 -7.31
C VAL A 104 -10.57 2.30 -6.09
N ALA A 105 -10.66 3.62 -6.25
CA ALA A 105 -10.93 4.55 -5.16
C ALA A 105 -12.30 4.30 -4.49
N GLN A 106 -13.35 4.03 -5.25
CA GLN A 106 -14.66 3.63 -4.72
C GLN A 106 -14.58 2.31 -3.93
N SER A 107 -13.76 1.37 -4.37
CA SER A 107 -13.55 0.11 -3.65
C SER A 107 -12.77 0.32 -2.36
N VAL A 108 -11.76 1.19 -2.35
CA VAL A 108 -11.07 1.61 -1.12
C VAL A 108 -12.05 2.26 -0.15
N TRP A 109 -12.94 3.14 -0.62
CA TRP A 109 -13.98 3.75 0.22
C TRP A 109 -14.81 2.71 0.96
N ARG A 110 -15.30 1.70 0.25
CA ARG A 110 -16.12 0.61 0.84
C ARG A 110 -15.36 -0.21 1.89
N LEU A 111 -14.04 -0.33 1.75
CA LEU A 111 -13.20 -1.08 2.68
C LEU A 111 -12.78 -0.24 3.89
N ALA A 112 -12.70 1.09 3.78
CA ALA A 112 -12.03 1.98 4.73
C ALA A 112 -12.50 1.82 6.20
N GLU A 113 -13.80 1.58 6.43
CA GLU A 113 -14.38 1.35 7.76
C GLU A 113 -14.04 0.00 8.40
N SER A 114 -13.54 -0.95 7.61
CA SER A 114 -13.12 -2.26 8.09
C SER A 114 -11.61 -2.34 8.33
N LEU A 115 -10.87 -1.30 7.95
CA LEU A 115 -9.41 -1.27 8.02
C LEU A 115 -8.89 -0.81 9.38
N VAL A 116 -7.81 -1.42 9.85
CA VAL A 116 -6.98 -0.85 10.92
C VAL A 116 -6.15 0.28 10.32
N TRP A 117 -6.26 1.51 10.82
CA TRP A 117 -5.36 2.59 10.42
C TRP A 117 -4.25 2.79 11.44
N ILE A 118 -3.02 2.84 10.93
CA ILE A 118 -1.81 2.91 11.73
C ILE A 118 -1.12 4.24 11.42
N ARG A 119 -0.83 5.00 12.47
CA ARG A 119 0.00 6.21 12.37
C ARG A 119 1.45 5.80 12.18
N GLY A 120 2.07 6.32 11.13
CA GLY A 120 3.48 6.07 10.84
C GLY A 120 4.40 6.75 11.84
N ARG A 121 5.63 6.26 11.96
CA ARG A 121 6.68 6.91 12.73
C ARG A 121 7.32 8.02 11.90
N SER A 122 7.64 9.16 12.52
CA SER A 122 8.47 10.19 11.89
C SER A 122 9.90 9.68 11.68
N GLY A 123 10.72 10.47 11.00
CA GLY A 123 12.07 10.11 10.62
C GLY A 123 12.79 11.24 9.89
N PRO A 124 13.94 10.94 9.26
CA PRO A 124 14.71 11.94 8.53
C PRO A 124 13.86 12.67 7.49
N PHE A 125 13.94 14.01 7.50
CA PHE A 125 13.27 14.90 6.55
C PHE A 125 11.73 14.78 6.49
N ALA A 126 11.10 14.16 7.49
CA ALA A 126 9.64 14.15 7.59
C ALA A 126 9.07 15.57 7.75
N SER A 127 7.84 15.80 7.30
CA SER A 127 7.13 17.04 7.60
C SER A 127 6.86 17.19 9.10
N LEU A 128 6.63 18.44 9.53
CA LEU A 128 6.21 18.70 10.91
C LEU A 128 4.88 17.96 11.20
N ASN A 129 4.74 17.39 12.40
CA ASN A 129 3.56 16.62 12.81
C ASN A 129 3.21 15.44 11.89
N PHE A 130 4.22 14.83 11.25
CA PHE A 130 4.02 13.71 10.32
C PHE A 130 3.12 12.60 10.88
N GLU A 131 3.26 12.25 12.17
CA GLU A 131 2.47 11.20 12.81
C GLU A 131 0.96 11.50 12.83
N LYS A 132 0.57 12.78 12.79
CA LYS A 132 -0.83 13.21 12.68
C LYS A 132 -1.27 13.33 11.23
N ALA A 133 -0.35 13.69 10.35
CA ALA A 133 -0.58 13.97 8.94
C ALA A 133 -0.49 12.73 8.04
N HIS A 134 -0.20 11.55 8.59
CA HIS A 134 -0.08 10.31 7.85
C HIS A 134 -0.84 9.18 8.52
N ALA A 135 -1.37 8.26 7.71
CA ALA A 135 -1.76 6.94 8.14
C ALA A 135 -1.60 5.93 7.01
N HIS A 136 -1.46 4.67 7.37
CA HIS A 136 -1.54 3.57 6.41
C HIS A 136 -2.32 2.41 7.01
N SER A 137 -2.73 1.49 6.14
CA SER A 137 -3.43 0.28 6.52
C SER A 137 -2.94 -0.91 5.70
N VAL A 138 -3.04 -2.11 6.28
CA VAL A 138 -2.82 -3.38 5.58
C VAL A 138 -4.19 -3.98 5.28
N ILE A 139 -4.53 -4.11 4.00
CA ILE A 139 -5.79 -4.70 3.53
C ILE A 139 -5.65 -6.22 3.49
N VAL A 140 -4.56 -6.72 2.91
CA VAL A 140 -4.21 -8.14 2.87
C VAL A 140 -2.79 -8.28 3.39
N GLY A 141 -2.55 -9.22 4.30
CA GLY A 141 -1.28 -9.38 4.99
C GLY A 141 -1.48 -9.43 6.51
N PRO A 142 -0.41 -9.36 7.30
CA PRO A 142 -0.48 -9.55 8.74
C PRO A 142 -1.44 -8.56 9.39
N GLY A 143 -2.51 -9.08 9.99
CA GLY A 143 -3.51 -8.26 10.67
C GLY A 143 -4.59 -7.64 9.78
N GLY A 144 -4.53 -7.81 8.45
CA GLY A 144 -5.50 -7.26 7.50
C GLY A 144 -6.83 -8.03 7.45
N LEU A 145 -7.70 -7.64 6.50
CA LEU A 145 -8.99 -8.31 6.24
C LEU A 145 -8.81 -9.77 5.82
N GLU A 146 -7.75 -10.03 5.05
CA GLU A 146 -7.20 -11.36 4.81
C GLU A 146 -5.84 -11.47 5.47
N ASP A 147 -5.78 -12.19 6.60
CA ASP A 147 -4.58 -12.39 7.38
C ASP A 147 -3.71 -13.50 6.79
N ARG A 148 -2.48 -13.14 6.44
CA ARG A 148 -1.45 -13.99 5.82
C ARG A 148 -0.07 -13.36 5.95
N ALA A 149 0.97 -14.17 5.78
CA ALA A 149 2.35 -13.77 6.08
C ALA A 149 3.29 -13.72 4.87
N ASP A 150 2.81 -14.08 3.67
CA ASP A 150 3.64 -14.20 2.46
C ASP A 150 3.55 -12.99 1.53
N ILE A 151 2.59 -12.09 1.72
CA ILE A 151 2.41 -10.85 0.95
C ILE A 151 1.86 -9.73 1.83
N ARG A 152 1.95 -8.50 1.33
CA ARG A 152 1.11 -7.38 1.76
C ARG A 152 0.48 -6.65 0.59
N VAL A 153 -0.75 -6.23 0.80
CA VAL A 153 -1.45 -5.19 0.04
C VAL A 153 -1.91 -4.16 1.05
N GLY A 154 -1.47 -2.91 0.87
CA GLY A 154 -1.74 -1.84 1.80
C GLY A 154 -2.11 -0.53 1.12
N LEU A 155 -2.48 0.43 1.94
CA LEU A 155 -2.94 1.75 1.54
C LEU A 155 -2.21 2.78 2.38
N THR A 156 -1.78 3.88 1.76
CA THR A 156 -1.18 5.02 2.43
C THR A 156 -1.98 6.28 2.14
N TYR A 157 -2.21 7.06 3.19
CA TYR A 157 -2.83 8.37 3.19
C TYR A 157 -1.87 9.40 3.79
N MET A 158 -1.76 10.57 3.17
CA MET A 158 -1.10 11.74 3.78
C MET A 158 -1.92 13.01 3.56
N GLU A 159 -2.03 13.84 4.60
CA GLU A 159 -2.62 15.18 4.53
C GLU A 159 -1.84 16.08 3.56
N PRO A 160 -2.44 17.16 3.02
CA PRO A 160 -1.74 18.14 2.21
C PRO A 160 -0.46 18.68 2.86
N TYR A 161 0.52 19.05 2.03
CA TYR A 161 1.81 19.61 2.41
C TYR A 161 2.65 18.68 3.31
N SER A 162 2.46 17.38 3.17
CA SER A 162 3.17 16.37 3.94
C SER A 162 4.29 15.74 3.14
N ARG A 163 5.37 15.39 3.84
CA ARG A 163 6.51 14.65 3.29
C ARG A 163 6.77 13.42 4.16
N PHE A 164 6.71 12.26 3.52
CA PHE A 164 7.01 10.98 4.14
C PHE A 164 8.53 10.90 4.41
N PRO A 165 8.95 10.46 5.61
CA PRO A 165 10.35 10.37 5.97
C PRO A 165 11.16 9.51 5.01
N ASP A 166 12.43 9.86 4.85
CA ASP A 166 13.35 9.05 4.06
C ASP A 166 13.58 7.73 4.78
N HIS A 167 13.38 6.64 4.05
CA HIS A 167 13.53 5.29 4.59
C HIS A 167 14.01 4.34 3.51
N VAL A 168 14.38 3.13 3.91
CA VAL A 168 14.90 2.12 2.99
C VAL A 168 13.85 1.04 2.81
N GLN A 169 13.54 0.69 1.56
CA GLN A 169 12.61 -0.39 1.27
C GLN A 169 13.23 -1.73 1.69
N ARG A 170 12.54 -2.49 2.54
CA ARG A 170 12.99 -3.85 2.89
C ARG A 170 12.66 -4.84 1.79
N PHE A 171 11.49 -4.66 1.18
CA PHE A 171 10.99 -5.49 0.08
C PHE A 171 10.80 -4.63 -1.17
N SER A 172 11.02 -5.21 -2.35
CA SER A 172 10.61 -4.56 -3.59
C SER A 172 9.10 -4.40 -3.58
N ARG A 173 8.63 -3.16 -3.77
CA ARG A 173 7.23 -2.77 -3.59
C ARG A 173 6.72 -2.05 -4.83
N ALA A 174 5.56 -2.48 -5.31
CA ALA A 174 4.82 -1.80 -6.36
C ALA A 174 3.81 -0.83 -5.74
N PHE A 175 3.63 0.32 -6.36
CA PHE A 175 2.72 1.38 -5.95
C PHE A 175 1.76 1.73 -7.10
N LEU A 176 0.51 2.03 -6.75
CA LEU A 176 -0.48 2.67 -7.59
C LEU A 176 -0.90 3.98 -6.91
N LEU A 177 -0.76 5.09 -7.63
CA LEU A 177 -1.18 6.39 -7.16
C LEU A 177 -2.64 6.68 -7.50
N LEU A 178 -3.38 7.13 -6.49
CA LEU A 178 -4.76 7.62 -6.60
C LEU A 178 -4.84 9.15 -6.39
N SER A 179 -3.69 9.81 -6.31
CA SER A 179 -3.54 11.27 -6.22
C SER A 179 -2.24 11.72 -6.89
N PRO A 180 -2.07 13.03 -7.17
CA PRO A 180 -0.76 13.59 -7.46
C PRO A 180 0.23 13.33 -6.32
N CYS A 181 1.48 13.03 -6.69
CA CYS A 181 2.56 12.73 -5.76
C CYS A 181 3.90 13.11 -6.40
N GLU A 182 4.84 13.56 -5.57
CA GLU A 182 6.24 13.65 -5.94
C GLU A 182 7.02 12.57 -5.19
N LEU A 183 7.87 11.82 -5.89
CA LEU A 183 8.65 10.73 -5.34
C LEU A 183 10.14 10.90 -5.60
N SER A 184 10.95 10.42 -4.67
CA SER A 184 12.39 10.20 -4.82
C SER A 184 12.69 8.74 -4.50
N ILE A 185 13.28 8.04 -5.47
CA ILE A 185 13.66 6.62 -5.36
C ILE A 185 15.18 6.54 -5.55
N ALA A 186 15.85 5.71 -4.76
CA ALA A 186 17.30 5.50 -4.82
C ALA A 186 18.14 6.79 -4.65
N GLY A 187 17.59 7.84 -4.04
CA GLY A 187 18.25 9.13 -3.84
C GLY A 187 18.31 9.99 -5.10
N GLU A 188 17.55 9.61 -6.14
CA GLU A 188 17.42 10.39 -7.37
C GLU A 188 16.59 11.66 -7.14
N SER A 189 16.64 12.56 -8.12
CA SER A 189 15.84 13.78 -8.17
C SER A 189 14.34 13.47 -8.03
N TRP A 190 13.60 14.41 -7.44
CA TRP A 190 12.16 14.30 -7.28
C TRP A 190 11.46 14.26 -8.64
N ILE A 191 10.56 13.31 -8.82
CA ILE A 191 9.73 13.15 -10.02
C ILE A 191 8.27 13.33 -9.63
N SER A 192 7.54 14.16 -10.37
CA SER A 192 6.10 14.35 -10.20
C SER A 192 5.32 13.36 -11.04
N THR A 193 4.27 12.79 -10.47
CA THR A 193 3.37 11.85 -11.12
C THR A 193 1.94 12.02 -10.59
N GLY A 194 0.98 11.53 -11.35
CA GLY A 194 -0.45 11.72 -11.11
C GLY A 194 -1.19 10.44 -10.76
N ILE A 195 -2.51 10.57 -10.74
CA ILE A 195 -3.44 9.44 -10.66
C ILE A 195 -3.13 8.45 -11.79
N GLY A 196 -3.07 7.17 -11.43
CA GLY A 196 -2.72 6.09 -12.36
C GLY A 196 -1.22 5.88 -12.55
N GLY A 197 -0.36 6.67 -11.89
CA GLY A 197 1.07 6.39 -11.83
C GLY A 197 1.34 5.04 -11.15
N VAL A 198 1.98 4.13 -11.87
CA VAL A 198 2.37 2.80 -11.37
C VAL A 198 3.88 2.61 -11.46
N PHE A 199 4.53 2.49 -10.31
CA PHE A 199 6.00 2.41 -10.18
C PHE A 199 6.42 1.39 -9.13
N ALA A 200 7.71 1.06 -9.10
CA ALA A 200 8.30 0.20 -8.09
C ALA A 200 9.47 0.89 -7.40
N ALA A 201 9.63 0.62 -6.11
CA ALA A 201 10.86 0.87 -5.38
C ALA A 201 11.42 -0.50 -4.94
N GLU A 202 12.65 -0.80 -5.34
CA GLU A 202 13.30 -2.09 -5.09
C GLU A 202 13.84 -2.19 -3.67
N ALA A 203 13.98 -3.42 -3.17
CA ALA A 203 14.61 -3.69 -1.88
C ALA A 203 16.02 -3.06 -1.83
N GLY A 204 16.30 -2.31 -0.77
CA GLY A 204 17.57 -1.59 -0.57
C GLY A 204 17.59 -0.17 -1.10
N GLN A 205 16.62 0.24 -1.90
CA GLN A 205 16.53 1.63 -2.35
C GLN A 205 16.01 2.52 -1.22
N SER A 206 16.57 3.73 -1.13
CA SER A 206 15.93 4.81 -0.38
C SER A 206 14.63 5.21 -1.09
N PHE A 207 13.64 5.59 -0.30
CA PHE A 207 12.34 6.02 -0.78
C PHE A 207 11.83 7.18 0.05
N ALA A 208 11.30 8.18 -0.65
CA ALA A 208 10.55 9.27 -0.06
C ALA A 208 9.42 9.68 -1.01
N MET A 209 8.32 10.15 -0.44
CA MET A 209 7.20 10.70 -1.19
C MET A 209 6.65 11.94 -0.49
N ARG A 210 6.11 12.88 -1.26
CA ARG A 210 5.47 14.08 -0.72
C ARG A 210 4.29 14.51 -1.57
N CYS A 211 3.40 15.25 -0.96
CA CYS A 211 2.27 15.89 -1.61
C CYS A 211 2.22 17.38 -1.28
N THR A 212 1.59 18.15 -2.16
CA THR A 212 1.45 19.60 -2.03
C THR A 212 0.02 19.94 -1.60
N THR A 213 -0.76 20.61 -2.43
CA THR A 213 -2.12 21.07 -2.08
C THR A 213 -3.14 19.93 -1.97
N THR A 214 -2.92 18.82 -2.69
CA THR A 214 -3.82 17.65 -2.69
C THR A 214 -3.31 16.60 -1.69
N PRO A 215 -4.18 15.98 -0.86
CA PRO A 215 -3.78 14.87 -0.02
C PRO A 215 -3.28 13.69 -0.87
N LEU A 216 -2.33 12.93 -0.32
CA LEU A 216 -1.81 11.74 -0.97
C LEU A 216 -2.71 10.54 -0.68
N LEU A 217 -3.01 9.76 -1.73
CA LEU A 217 -3.61 8.44 -1.61
C LEU A 217 -2.88 7.46 -2.54
N ALA A 218 -2.34 6.38 -1.98
CA ALA A 218 -1.60 5.37 -2.74
C ALA A 218 -1.89 3.97 -2.23
N VAL A 219 -2.11 3.03 -3.15
CA VAL A 219 -2.17 1.60 -2.84
C VAL A 219 -0.80 0.98 -3.16
N TRP A 220 -0.34 0.04 -2.35
CA TRP A 220 0.94 -0.62 -2.56
C TRP A 220 0.85 -2.11 -2.28
N CYS A 221 1.76 -2.87 -2.88
CA CYS A 221 1.88 -4.30 -2.61
C CYS A 221 3.32 -4.82 -2.74
N HIS A 222 3.64 -5.84 -1.97
CA HIS A 222 4.92 -6.56 -2.03
C HIS A 222 4.77 -8.01 -1.56
N VAL A 223 5.75 -8.83 -1.89
CA VAL A 223 5.91 -10.19 -1.34
C VAL A 223 6.79 -10.12 -0.10
N GLU A 224 6.41 -10.80 0.99
CA GLU A 224 7.17 -10.90 2.26
C GLU A 224 8.32 -11.93 2.18
N GLU A 225 8.89 -12.11 1.00
CA GLU A 225 10.04 -12.97 0.76
C GLU A 225 11.19 -12.08 0.29
N ILE A 226 12.27 -12.07 1.07
CA ILE A 226 13.52 -11.43 0.64
C ILE A 226 14.00 -12.24 -0.55
N GLY A 227 14.10 -11.60 -1.73
CA GLY A 227 14.64 -12.24 -2.93
C GLY A 227 15.97 -12.93 -2.59
N ARG A 228 16.07 -14.21 -2.93
CA ARG A 228 17.33 -14.95 -2.78
C ARG A 228 18.37 -14.45 -3.76
#